data_AF-A0AAV4QNK1-F1
#
_entry.id   AF-A0AAV4QNK1-F1
#
_cell.length_a   1.000
_cell.length_b   1.000
_cell.length_c   1.000
_cell.angle_alpha   90.00
_cell.angle_beta   90.00
_cell.angle_gamma   90.00
#
_symmetry.space_group_name_H-M   'P 1'
#
loop_
_entity.id
_entity.type
_entity.pdbx_description
1 polymer ?
#
loop_
_entity_poly.entity_id
_entity_poly.type
_entity_poly.pdbx_seq_one_letter_code
_entity_poly.pdbx_strand_id
1 'polypeptide(L)'
;MRLRVQHVVQESPAAFLKDVLSKVCIERKPLRFCAERLRSLVRTLEITELNEMSSLTALCNFATLVSTYMKGFTLIIEPFDDRTPSVPNPILHFSCMDASVAIKPVFQRFQSVIITSGTLSPLDMYPKILDFRPVIMASFTMTLAQTLFMPNDYQ
;
A
#
# COMPACT_ATOMS: atom_id res chain seq x y z
N MET A 1 -10.28 -19.15 10.12
CA MET A 1 -10.16 -20.36 9.25
C MET A 1 -9.29 -20.13 7.99
N ARG A 2 -8.97 -18.89 7.58
CA ARG A 2 -8.14 -18.63 6.38
C ARG A 2 -6.62 -18.69 6.59
N LEU A 3 -6.13 -18.45 7.81
CA LEU A 3 -4.73 -18.64 8.17
C LEU A 3 -4.34 -20.12 8.39
N ARG A 4 -5.26 -21.07 8.13
CA ARG A 4 -4.99 -22.52 8.19
C ARG A 4 -4.77 -23.13 6.81
N VAL A 5 -4.81 -22.32 5.76
CA VAL A 5 -4.63 -22.78 4.38
C VAL A 5 -3.14 -23.02 4.15
N GLN A 6 -2.77 -24.15 3.54
CA GLN A 6 -1.38 -24.56 3.31
C GLN A 6 -0.84 -24.14 1.92
N HIS A 7 -1.57 -23.30 1.20
CA HIS A 7 -1.14 -22.76 -0.08
C HIS A 7 -1.32 -21.24 -0.10
N VAL A 8 -0.60 -20.57 -0.99
CA VAL A 8 -0.72 -19.11 -1.18
C VAL A 8 -2.10 -18.80 -1.74
N VAL A 9 -2.82 -17.88 -1.09
CA VAL A 9 -4.16 -17.44 -1.52
C VAL A 9 -4.13 -15.96 -1.83
N GLN A 10 -4.53 -15.61 -3.04
CA GLN A 10 -4.75 -14.23 -3.46
C GLN A 10 -6.26 -13.93 -3.50
N GLU A 11 -6.69 -12.86 -2.86
CA GLU A 11 -8.09 -12.41 -2.89
C GLU A 11 -8.23 -10.90 -3.08
N SER A 12 -9.37 -10.50 -3.63
CA SER A 12 -9.76 -9.09 -3.65
C SER A 12 -10.35 -8.66 -2.30
N PRO A 13 -10.20 -7.38 -1.90
CA PRO A 13 -10.82 -6.84 -0.68
C PRO A 13 -12.35 -7.03 -0.66
N ALA A 14 -12.99 -6.94 -1.82
CA ALA A 14 -14.44 -7.13 -1.95
C ALA A 14 -14.87 -8.58 -1.65
N ALA A 15 -14.12 -9.56 -2.18
CA ALA A 15 -14.36 -10.97 -1.87
C ALA A 15 -14.13 -11.25 -0.39
N PHE A 16 -13.04 -10.70 0.18
CA PHE A 16 -12.75 -10.81 1.61
C PHE A 16 -13.91 -10.29 2.48
N LEU A 17 -14.46 -9.11 2.16
CA LEU A 17 -15.56 -8.53 2.92
C LEU A 17 -16.88 -9.30 2.78
N LYS A 18 -17.16 -9.85 1.59
CA LYS A 18 -18.32 -10.72 1.40
C LYS A 18 -18.23 -11.96 2.29
N ASP A 19 -17.04 -12.53 2.39
CA ASP A 19 -16.79 -13.67 3.27
C ASP A 19 -16.94 -13.31 4.75
N VAL A 20 -16.41 -12.16 5.17
CA VAL A 20 -16.56 -11.64 6.54
C VAL A 20 -18.04 -11.44 6.88
N LEU A 21 -18.82 -10.88 5.95
CA LEU A 21 -20.26 -10.72 6.14
C LEU A 21 -20.95 -12.08 6.29
N SER A 22 -20.62 -13.07 5.46
CA SER A 22 -21.27 -14.39 5.52
C SER A 22 -20.91 -15.22 6.76
N LYS A 23 -19.68 -15.09 7.28
CA LYS A 23 -19.15 -15.96 8.35
C LYS A 23 -19.19 -15.31 9.72
N VAL A 24 -19.10 -13.99 9.79
CA VAL A 24 -18.97 -13.23 11.04
C VAL A 24 -20.09 -12.19 11.18
N CYS A 25 -20.94 -12.01 10.16
CA CYS A 25 -22.06 -11.06 10.18
C CYS A 25 -21.63 -9.61 10.44
N ILE A 26 -20.41 -9.23 10.02
CA ILE A 26 -19.91 -7.86 10.16
C ILE A 26 -20.08 -7.13 8.82
N GLU A 27 -20.81 -6.02 8.87
CA GLU A 27 -20.99 -5.15 7.71
C GLU A 27 -19.75 -4.31 7.41
N ARG A 28 -19.66 -3.86 6.15
CA ARG A 28 -18.59 -2.97 5.68
C ARG A 28 -18.58 -1.61 6.40
N LYS A 29 -19.76 -1.04 6.68
CA LYS A 29 -19.88 0.34 7.18
C LYS A 29 -19.25 0.52 8.57
N PRO A 30 -19.49 -0.37 9.56
CA PRO A 30 -18.77 -0.34 10.84
C PRO A 30 -17.25 -0.46 10.71
N LEU A 31 -16.76 -1.34 9.82
CA LEU A 31 -15.32 -1.57 9.63
C LEU A 31 -14.56 -0.31 9.19
N ARG A 32 -15.23 0.60 8.48
CA ARG A 32 -14.64 1.87 8.02
C ARG A 32 -14.32 2.84 9.15
N PHE A 33 -14.99 2.70 10.29
CA PHE A 33 -14.81 3.59 11.44
C PHE A 33 -14.02 2.92 12.58
N CYS A 34 -13.49 1.72 12.37
CA CYS A 34 -12.77 0.97 13.41
C CYS A 34 -11.55 1.73 13.94
N ALA A 35 -10.70 2.28 13.06
CA ALA A 35 -9.51 3.01 13.48
C ALA A 35 -9.86 4.30 14.27
N GLU A 36 -10.84 5.07 13.80
CA GLU A 36 -11.28 6.30 14.50
C GLU A 36 -11.93 5.99 15.84
N ARG A 37 -12.76 4.94 15.91
CA ARG A 37 -13.39 4.51 17.16
C ARG A 37 -12.35 4.06 18.18
N LEU A 38 -11.34 3.29 17.76
CA LEU A 38 -10.25 2.89 18.65
C LEU A 38 -9.50 4.11 19.19
N ARG A 39 -9.14 5.08 18.33
CA ARG A 39 -8.49 6.32 18.77
C ARG A 39 -9.34 7.10 19.76
N SER A 40 -10.65 7.18 19.53
CA SER A 40 -11.57 7.83 20.47
C SER A 40 -11.59 7.11 21.81
N LEU A 41 -11.65 5.78 21.82
CA LEU A 41 -11.66 4.98 23.06
C LEU A 41 -10.36 5.13 23.86
N VAL A 42 -9.21 5.08 23.20
CA VAL A 42 -7.91 5.25 23.84
C VAL A 42 -7.81 6.62 24.52
N ARG A 43 -8.33 7.68 23.89
CA ARG A 43 -8.39 9.02 24.49
C ARG A 43 -9.34 9.07 25.69
N THR A 44 -10.51 8.45 25.60
CA THR A 44 -11.51 8.45 26.69
C THR A 44 -11.06 7.63 27.90
N LEU A 45 -10.32 6.55 27.69
CA LEU A 45 -9.83 5.66 28.75
C LEU A 45 -8.50 6.13 29.35
N GLU A 46 -7.95 7.25 28.89
CA GLU A 46 -6.69 7.85 29.38
C GLU A 46 -5.52 6.85 29.41
N ILE A 47 -5.46 5.94 28.44
CA ILE A 47 -4.40 4.93 28.37
C ILE A 47 -3.07 5.61 28.04
N THR A 48 -2.11 5.51 28.95
CA THR A 48 -0.76 6.09 28.81
C THR A 48 0.16 5.24 27.94
N GLU A 49 0.00 3.91 27.93
CA GLU A 49 0.87 2.99 27.20
C GLU A 49 0.35 2.64 25.81
N LEU A 50 0.60 3.52 24.85
CA LEU A 50 0.20 3.33 23.44
C LEU A 50 0.92 2.16 22.76
N ASN A 51 2.09 1.76 23.27
CA ASN A 51 2.94 0.76 22.63
C ASN A 51 2.34 -0.65 22.72
N GLU A 52 1.65 -0.97 23.81
CA GLU A 52 0.94 -2.24 24.00
C GLU A 52 -0.22 -2.40 23.00
N MET A 53 -0.80 -1.29 22.54
CA MET A 53 -1.93 -1.26 21.61
C MET A 53 -1.50 -1.20 20.13
N SER A 54 -0.21 -1.34 19.84
CA SER A 54 0.33 -1.33 18.46
C SER A 54 -0.30 -2.40 17.58
N SER A 55 -0.39 -3.64 18.06
CA SER A 55 -1.01 -4.77 17.35
C SER A 55 -2.51 -4.54 17.07
N LEU A 56 -3.24 -4.00 18.05
CA LEU A 56 -4.67 -3.70 17.89
C LEU A 56 -4.87 -2.54 16.91
N THR A 57 -4.02 -1.51 16.99
CA THR A 57 -4.01 -0.38 16.07
C THR A 57 -3.73 -0.83 14.64
N ALA A 58 -2.78 -1.74 14.44
CA ALA A 58 -2.49 -2.35 13.14
C ALA A 58 -3.72 -3.09 12.58
N LEU A 59 -4.40 -3.89 13.40
CA LEU A 59 -5.61 -4.60 13.01
C LEU A 59 -6.77 -3.65 12.65
N CYS A 60 -6.99 -2.59 13.45
CA CYS A 60 -8.04 -1.61 13.19
C CYS A 60 -7.75 -0.75 11.95
N ASN A 61 -6.48 -0.41 11.71
CA ASN A 61 -6.04 0.25 10.48
C ASN A 61 -6.29 -0.67 9.27
N PHE A 62 -5.90 -1.94 9.34
CA PHE A 62 -6.18 -2.93 8.31
C PHE A 62 -7.69 -3.05 8.01
N ALA A 63 -8.53 -3.19 9.04
CA ALA A 63 -9.99 -3.25 8.89
C ALA A 63 -10.56 -2.00 8.18
N THR A 64 -10.03 -0.83 8.52
CA THR A 64 -10.43 0.45 7.92
C THR A 64 -9.97 0.54 6.46
N LEU A 65 -8.76 0.09 6.14
CA LEU A 65 -8.21 0.10 4.78
C LEU A 65 -8.96 -0.87 3.87
N VAL A 66 -9.15 -2.11 4.30
CA VAL A 66 -9.88 -3.15 3.54
C VAL A 66 -11.31 -2.70 3.25
N SER A 67 -11.98 -2.03 4.19
CA SER A 67 -13.35 -1.53 4.00
C SER A 67 -13.44 -0.25 3.16
N THR A 68 -12.35 0.51 3.03
CA THR A 68 -12.31 1.76 2.27
C THR A 68 -11.89 1.53 0.82
N TYR A 69 -10.76 0.84 0.61
CA TYR A 69 -10.13 0.68 -0.70
C TYR A 69 -10.45 -0.68 -1.32
N MET A 70 -11.36 -0.68 -2.30
CA MET A 70 -11.79 -1.90 -3.02
C MET A 70 -11.07 -2.14 -4.34
N LYS A 71 -10.42 -1.11 -4.89
CA LYS A 71 -9.82 -1.11 -6.22
C LYS A 71 -8.33 -0.82 -6.10
N GLY A 72 -7.51 -1.56 -6.83
CA GLY A 72 -6.05 -1.41 -6.80
C GLY A 72 -5.38 -2.00 -5.56
N PHE A 73 -6.10 -2.75 -4.73
CA PHE A 73 -5.56 -3.43 -3.55
C PHE A 73 -5.84 -4.93 -3.62
N THR A 74 -4.93 -5.71 -3.06
CA THR A 74 -4.99 -7.18 -3.06
C THR A 74 -4.62 -7.70 -1.68
N LEU A 75 -5.33 -8.73 -1.22
CA LEU A 75 -4.92 -9.54 -0.07
C LEU A 75 -4.17 -10.77 -0.54
N ILE A 76 -3.00 -11.00 0.03
CA ILE A 76 -2.19 -12.19 -0.22
C ILE A 76 -1.94 -12.87 1.12
N ILE A 77 -2.24 -14.16 1.20
CA ILE A 77 -2.00 -14.97 2.40
C ILE A 77 -0.92 -15.97 2.03
N GLU A 78 0.23 -15.86 2.69
CA GLU A 78 1.39 -16.72 2.51
C GLU A 78 1.52 -17.61 3.74
N PRO A 79 1.40 -18.95 3.61
CA PRO A 79 1.43 -19.86 4.76
C PRO A 79 2.84 -20.19 5.25
N PHE A 80 3.84 -20.06 4.39
CA PHE A 80 5.24 -20.39 4.64
C PHE A 80 6.12 -19.23 4.17
N ASP A 81 7.25 -19.05 4.85
CA ASP A 81 8.31 -18.15 4.40
C ASP A 81 9.14 -18.87 3.32
N ASP A 82 9.49 -18.16 2.24
CA ASP A 82 10.35 -18.67 1.15
C ASP A 82 11.67 -19.24 1.67
N ARG A 83 12.19 -18.69 2.77
CA ARG A 83 13.47 -19.12 3.37
C ARG A 83 13.34 -20.40 4.19
N THR A 84 12.16 -20.73 4.71
CA THR A 84 11.91 -21.90 5.56
C THR A 84 10.56 -22.54 5.25
N PRO A 85 10.46 -23.32 4.16
CA PRO A 85 9.18 -23.86 3.68
C PRO A 85 8.58 -24.96 4.58
N SER A 86 9.34 -25.49 5.54
CA SER A 86 8.88 -26.55 6.45
C SER A 86 8.27 -26.03 7.75
N VAL A 87 8.46 -24.74 8.09
CA VAL A 87 7.93 -24.14 9.32
C VAL A 87 6.71 -23.29 8.98
N PRO A 88 5.51 -23.60 9.53
CA PRO A 88 4.32 -22.81 9.24
C PRO A 88 4.46 -21.41 9.87
N ASN A 89 4.48 -20.39 9.03
CA ASN A 89 4.51 -18.98 9.44
C ASN A 89 3.54 -18.17 8.56
N PRO A 90 2.24 -18.19 8.88
CA PRO A 90 1.23 -17.59 8.02
C PRO A 90 1.23 -16.06 8.15
N ILE A 91 1.55 -15.37 7.06
CA ILE A 91 1.53 -13.91 6.96
C ILE A 91 0.42 -13.48 6.01
N LEU A 92 -0.26 -12.40 6.37
CA LEU A 92 -1.28 -11.76 5.54
C LEU A 92 -0.76 -10.40 5.09
N HIS A 93 -0.57 -10.25 3.78
CA HIS A 93 -0.18 -9.02 3.13
C HIS A 93 -1.40 -8.30 2.55
N PHE A 94 -1.56 -7.04 2.92
CA PHE A 94 -2.51 -6.13 2.27
C PHE A 94 -1.72 -5.15 1.41
N SER A 95 -1.61 -5.47 0.12
CA SER A 95 -0.71 -4.77 -0.80
C SER A 95 -1.48 -3.80 -1.69
N CYS A 96 -0.97 -2.57 -1.79
CA CYS A 96 -1.44 -1.57 -2.74
C CYS A 96 -0.71 -1.75 -4.08
N MET A 97 -1.46 -1.97 -5.15
CA MET A 97 -0.94 -2.10 -6.52
C MET A 97 -1.08 -0.80 -7.32
N ASP A 98 -1.81 0.19 -6.79
CA ASP A 98 -2.08 1.46 -7.46
C ASP A 98 -1.47 2.63 -6.68
N ALA A 99 -0.29 3.06 -7.11
CA ALA A 99 0.44 4.18 -6.51
C ALA A 99 -0.26 5.53 -6.71
N SER A 100 -1.14 5.66 -7.71
CA SER A 100 -1.85 6.92 -7.99
C SER A 100 -2.74 7.34 -6.82
N VAL A 101 -3.29 6.38 -6.07
CA VAL A 101 -4.18 6.62 -4.93
C VAL A 101 -3.52 7.49 -3.86
N ALA A 102 -2.22 7.29 -3.62
CA ALA A 102 -1.48 8.02 -2.58
C ALA A 102 -1.17 9.47 -3.01
N ILE A 103 -0.83 9.70 -4.27
CA ILE A 103 -0.42 11.02 -4.78
C ILE A 103 -1.60 11.88 -5.26
N LYS A 104 -2.74 11.27 -5.60
CA LYS A 104 -3.97 11.95 -6.05
C LYS A 104 -4.37 13.19 -5.22
N PRO A 105 -4.41 13.15 -3.87
CA PRO A 105 -4.76 14.35 -3.10
C PRO A 105 -3.73 15.47 -3.22
N VAL A 106 -2.46 15.17 -3.50
CA VAL A 106 -1.42 16.18 -3.72
C VAL A 106 -1.69 16.93 -5.02
N PHE A 107 -1.95 16.22 -6.11
CA PHE A 107 -2.28 16.84 -7.40
C PHE A 107 -3.62 17.60 -7.38
N GLN A 108 -4.57 17.20 -6.54
CA GLN A 108 -5.84 17.92 -6.39
C GLN A 108 -5.73 19.18 -5.52
N ARG A 109 -4.79 19.20 -4.57
CA ARG A 109 -4.64 20.30 -3.60
C ARG A 109 -3.74 21.44 -4.11
N PHE A 110 -2.72 21.11 -4.90
CA PHE A 110 -1.73 22.07 -5.35
C PHE A 110 -1.86 22.35 -6.84
N GLN A 111 -1.76 23.63 -7.22
CA GLN A 111 -1.89 24.05 -8.62
C GLN A 111 -0.70 23.60 -9.49
N SER A 112 0.51 23.57 -8.93
CA SER A 112 1.72 23.15 -9.63
C SER A 112 2.55 22.25 -8.71
N VAL A 113 2.91 21.07 -9.22
CA VAL A 113 3.75 20.09 -8.54
C VAL A 113 4.91 19.76 -9.48
N ILE A 114 6.13 19.98 -9.01
CA ILE A 114 7.36 19.74 -9.78
C ILE A 114 8.04 18.50 -9.19
N ILE A 115 8.26 17.48 -10.02
CA ILE A 115 9.00 16.27 -9.66
C ILE A 115 10.38 16.37 -10.31
N THR A 116 11.43 16.48 -9.49
CA THR A 116 12.82 16.50 -9.95
C THR A 116 13.58 15.33 -9.36
N SER A 117 14.25 14.54 -10.18
CA SER A 117 15.27 13.60 -9.70
C SER A 117 16.34 13.40 -10.78
N GLY A 118 17.58 13.21 -10.33
CA GLY A 118 18.75 13.02 -11.20
C GLY A 118 18.86 11.62 -11.80
N THR A 119 17.96 10.71 -11.44
CA THR A 119 17.98 9.31 -11.88
C THR A 119 16.63 8.82 -12.43
N LEU A 120 15.69 9.72 -12.72
CA LEU A 120 14.40 9.34 -13.34
C LEU A 120 14.65 8.87 -14.77
N SER A 121 14.54 7.56 -14.98
CA SER A 121 14.63 6.94 -16.29
C SER A 121 13.81 5.64 -16.32
N PRO A 122 12.97 5.42 -17.34
CA PRO A 122 12.54 6.37 -18.37
C PRO A 122 11.46 7.34 -17.84
N LEU A 123 11.53 8.61 -18.27
CA LEU A 123 10.60 9.67 -17.82
C LEU A 123 9.13 9.39 -18.18
N ASP A 124 8.87 8.66 -19.27
CA ASP A 124 7.51 8.37 -19.75
C ASP A 124 6.72 7.38 -18.88
N MET A 125 7.39 6.67 -17.96
CA MET A 125 6.75 5.67 -17.11
C MET A 125 5.99 6.31 -15.93
N TYR A 126 6.55 7.36 -15.33
CA TYR A 126 6.01 7.98 -14.12
C TYR A 126 4.61 8.57 -14.31
N PRO A 127 4.30 9.29 -15.42
CA PRO A 127 2.95 9.78 -15.68
C PRO A 127 1.91 8.66 -15.77
N LYS A 128 2.30 7.50 -16.31
CA LYS A 128 1.41 6.34 -16.46
C LYS A 128 1.14 5.63 -15.13
N ILE A 129 2.16 5.48 -14.27
CA ILE A 129 2.01 4.81 -12.97
C ILE A 129 1.22 5.67 -11.98
N LEU A 130 1.49 6.98 -11.97
CA LEU A 130 0.92 7.90 -11.00
C LEU A 130 -0.36 8.59 -11.49
N ASP A 131 -0.85 8.23 -12.68
CA ASP A 131 -2.07 8.75 -13.33
C ASP A 131 -2.13 10.29 -13.37
N PHE A 132 -1.08 10.92 -13.89
CA PHE A 132 -1.04 12.38 -14.10
C PHE A 132 -0.57 12.76 -15.51
N ARG A 133 -0.88 13.99 -15.92
CA ARG A 133 -0.48 14.54 -17.22
C ARG A 133 0.48 15.72 -17.01
N PRO A 134 1.80 15.53 -17.11
CA PRO A 134 2.76 16.63 -17.03
C PRO A 134 2.63 17.55 -18.25
N VAL A 135 2.81 18.85 -18.02
CA VAL A 135 2.91 19.85 -19.11
C VAL A 135 4.32 19.85 -19.70
N ILE A 136 5.33 19.67 -18.86
CA ILE A 136 6.74 19.66 -19.24
C ILE A 136 7.36 18.37 -18.71
N MET A 137 8.02 17.62 -19.60
CA MET A 137 8.91 16.53 -19.26
C MET A 137 10.25 16.85 -19.90
N ALA A 138 11.27 17.09 -19.08
CA ALA A 138 12.59 17.47 -19.53
C ALA A 138 13.64 16.60 -18.85
N SER A 139 14.58 16.10 -19.65
CA SER A 139 15.82 15.50 -19.16
C SER A 139 16.95 16.48 -19.44
N PHE A 140 17.75 16.77 -18.43
CA PHE A 140 18.93 17.64 -18.57
C PHE A 140 20.18 16.76 -18.49
N THR A 141 20.87 16.62 -19.63
CA THR A 141 22.15 15.91 -19.67
C THR A 141 23.23 16.76 -19.02
N MET A 142 23.96 16.18 -18.06
CA MET A 142 25.14 16.84 -17.51
C MET A 142 26.23 16.94 -18.58
N THR A 143 26.65 18.17 -18.91
CA THR A 143 27.85 18.40 -19.74
C THR A 143 29.05 18.59 -18.82
N LEU A 144 29.93 17.60 -18.75
CA LEU A 144 31.23 17.69 -18.07
C LEU A 144 32.34 17.94 -19.09
N ALA A 145 33.32 18.77 -18.74
CA ALA A 145 34.49 19.07 -19.59
C ALA A 145 35.42 17.86 -19.80
N GLN A 146 35.31 16.84 -18.95
CA GLN A 146 35.98 15.54 -19.11
C GLN A 146 34.93 14.43 -19.10
N THR A 147 35.03 13.50 -20.05
CA THR A 147 34.18 12.31 -20.16
C THR A 147 34.43 11.37 -18.99
N LEU A 148 33.42 11.18 -18.13
CA LEU A 148 33.34 10.01 -17.26
C LEU A 148 33.05 8.80 -18.15
N PHE A 149 33.98 7.83 -18.21
CA PHE A 149 33.75 6.57 -18.90
C PHE A 149 32.60 5.82 -18.21
N MET A 150 31.44 5.76 -18.85
CA MET A 150 30.39 4.80 -18.50
C MET A 150 30.60 3.56 -19.37
N PRO A 151 30.98 2.41 -18.79
CA PRO A 151 31.15 1.19 -19.57
C PRO A 151 29.78 0.60 -19.94
N ASN A 152 29.66 0.24 -21.22
CA ASN A 152 28.63 -0.57 -21.87
C ASN A 152 27.36 0.14 -22.39
N ASP A 153 27.51 0.79 -23.55
CA ASP A 153 26.50 0.69 -24.62
C ASP A 153 26.66 -0.70 -25.28
N TYR A 154 25.83 -1.67 -24.88
CA TYR A 154 25.58 -2.87 -25.67
C TYR A 154 24.20 -2.73 -26.33
N GLN A 155 24.26 -2.62 -27.65
CA GLN A 155 23.20 -2.54 -28.68
C GLN A 155 22.53 -1.18 -28.93
#